data_AF-A0A969FQI5-F1
#
_entry.id   AF-A0A969FQI5-F1
#
_cell.length_a   1.000
_cell.length_b   1.000
_cell.length_c   1.000
_cell.angle_alpha   90.00
_cell.angle_beta   90.00
_cell.angle_gamma   90.00
#
_symmetry.space_group_name_H-M   'P 1'
#
loop_
_entity.id
_entity.type
_entity.pdbx_description
1 polymer ?
#
loop_
_entity_poly.entity_id
_entity_poly.type
_entity_poly.pdbx_seq_one_letter_code
_entity_poly.pdbx_strand_id
1 'polypeptide(L)' 'MRQFGSKLRALRESRGMTLMELAQALGYPVSNNSYISQVETGKRVPKADFILKVATFFGVSADQLMRDDLEV' A
#
# COMPACT_ATOMS: atom_id res chain seq x y z
N MET A 1 7.26 10.94 2.38
CA MET A 1 6.25 9.85 2.47
C MET A 1 6.84 8.56 3.04
N ARG A 2 7.54 8.58 4.19
CA ARG A 2 7.94 7.32 4.86
C ARG A 2 6.75 6.60 5.51
N GLN A 3 5.68 7.34 5.79
CA GLN A 3 4.52 6.83 6.52
C GLN A 3 3.54 6.04 5.64
N PHE A 4 3.32 6.43 4.38
CA PHE A 4 2.49 5.63 3.47
C PHE A 4 2.99 4.20 3.33
N GLY A 5 4.29 4.01 3.10
CA GLY A 5 4.88 2.70 2.89
C GLY A 5 4.75 1.79 4.13
N SER A 6 4.98 2.33 5.32
CA SER A 6 4.81 1.60 6.58
C SER A 6 3.35 1.29 6.89
N LYS A 7 2.42 2.22 6.64
CA LYS A 7 0.98 1.99 6.78
C LYS A 7 0.47 0.92 5.81
N LEU A 8 0.90 0.97 4.55
CA LEU A 8 0.58 -0.06 3.56
C LEU A 8 1.05 -1.44 4.02
N ARG A 9 2.29 -1.51 4.51
CA ARG A 9 2.86 -2.75 5.03
C ARG A 9 2.04 -3.29 6.21
N ALA A 10 1.69 -2.44 7.17
CA ALA A 10 0.88 -2.82 8.32
C ALA A 10 -0.51 -3.34 7.90
N LEU A 11 -1.18 -2.66 6.98
CA LEU A 11 -2.47 -3.11 6.43
C LEU A 11 -2.37 -4.44 5.67
N ARG A 12 -1.29 -4.63 4.91
CA ARG A 12 -1.03 -5.89 4.20
C ARG A 12 -0.81 -7.04 5.19
N GLU A 13 0.02 -6.82 6.19
CA GLU A 13 0.37 -7.81 7.21
C GLU A 13 -0.82 -8.13 8.13
N SER A 14 -1.67 -7.14 8.47
CA SER A 14 -2.88 -7.37 9.27
C SER A 14 -3.91 -8.25 8.57
N ARG A 15 -3.90 -8.28 7.23
CA ARG A 15 -4.69 -9.23 6.42
C ARG A 15 -3.95 -10.52 6.07
N GLY A 16 -2.74 -10.73 6.59
CA GLY A 16 -1.94 -11.93 6.33
C GLY A 16 -1.48 -12.10 4.88
N MET A 17 -1.44 -11.01 4.10
CA MET A 17 -1.18 -11.06 2.67
C MET A 17 0.32 -10.98 2.35
N THR A 18 0.75 -11.75 1.37
CA THR A 18 2.02 -11.58 0.66
C THR A 18 1.96 -10.37 -0.29
N LEU A 19 3.13 -9.90 -0.75
CA LEU A 19 3.21 -8.85 -1.76
C LEU A 19 2.54 -9.25 -3.10
N MET A 20 2.58 -10.54 -3.43
CA MET A 20 1.97 -11.10 -4.64
C MET A 20 0.45 -11.07 -4.54
N GLU A 21 -0.10 -11.49 -3.41
CA GLU A 21 -1.54 -11.46 -3.15
C GLU A 21 -2.06 -10.02 -3.12
N LEU A 22 -1.31 -9.09 -2.53
CA LEU A 22 -1.67 -7.67 -2.58
C LEU A 22 -1.67 -7.14 -4.02
N ALA A 23 -0.67 -7.50 -4.83
CA ALA A 23 -0.64 -7.10 -6.23
C ALA A 23 -1.89 -7.59 -6.98
N GLN A 24 -2.24 -8.87 -6.83
CA GLN A 24 -3.42 -9.46 -7.45
C GLN A 24 -4.72 -8.80 -6.96
N ALA A 25 -4.86 -8.59 -5.65
CA ALA A 25 -6.04 -7.99 -5.06
C ALA A 25 -6.28 -6.53 -5.52
N LEU A 26 -5.20 -5.81 -5.81
CA LEU A 26 -5.23 -4.45 -6.37
C LEU A 26 -5.38 -4.44 -7.91
N GLY A 27 -5.55 -5.60 -8.55
CA GLY A 27 -5.68 -5.74 -10.00
C GLY A 27 -4.38 -5.48 -10.77
N TYR A 28 -3.23 -5.59 -10.12
CA TYR A 28 -1.92 -5.52 -10.78
C TYR A 28 -1.38 -6.92 -11.11
N PRO A 29 -0.56 -7.05 -12.16
CA PRO A 29 0.19 -8.27 -12.41
C PRO A 29 1.04 -8.66 -11.19
N VAL A 30 1.21 -9.96 -10.97
CA VAL A 30 2.00 -10.51 -9.84
C VAL A 30 3.45 -10.02 -9.86
N SER A 31 3.99 -9.73 -11.05
CA SER A 31 5.31 -9.12 -11.26
C SER A 31 5.46 -7.72 -10.66
N ASN A 32 4.35 -7.10 -10.22
CA ASN A 32 4.36 -5.79 -9.56
C ASN A 32 4.67 -5.87 -8.05
N ASN A 33 4.91 -7.06 -7.50
CA ASN A 33 5.34 -7.25 -6.11
C ASN A 33 6.60 -6.44 -5.73
N SER A 34 7.54 -6.27 -6.68
CA SER A 34 8.76 -5.46 -6.50
C SER A 34 8.44 -3.97 -6.37
N TYR A 35 7.48 -3.45 -7.14
CA TYR A 35 7.00 -2.08 -7.00
C TYR A 35 6.39 -1.84 -5.62
N ILE A 36 5.50 -2.74 -5.18
CA ILE A 36 4.86 -2.66 -3.87
C ILE A 36 5.91 -2.69 -2.76
N SER A 37 6.90 -3.59 -2.85
CA SER A 37 8.02 -3.64 -1.90
C SER A 37 8.81 -2.33 -1.83
N GLN A 38 9.10 -1.72 -2.98
CA GLN A 38 9.79 -0.42 -3.03
C GLN A 38 8.94 0.71 -2.43
N VAL A 39 7.62 0.66 -2.59
CA VAL A 39 6.70 1.60 -1.96
C VAL A 39 6.66 1.39 -0.45
N GLU A 40 6.52 0.16 0.03
CA GLU A 40 6.51 -0.17 1.46
C GLU A 40 7.80 0.24 2.17
N THR A 41 8.94 0.11 1.49
CA THR A 41 10.25 0.50 2.03
C THR A 41 10.59 1.98 1.81
N GLY A 42 9.69 2.76 1.20
CA GLY A 42 9.90 4.18 0.91
C GLY A 42 10.95 4.45 -0.16
N LYS A 43 11.45 3.42 -0.85
CA LYS A 43 12.38 3.54 -2.00
C LYS A 43 11.70 4.12 -3.23
N ARG A 44 10.37 3.99 -3.33
CA ARG A 44 9.59 4.53 -4.44
C ARG A 44 8.35 5.26 -3.95
N VAL A 45 8.10 6.40 -4.57
CA VAL A 45 6.88 7.17 -4.33
C VAL A 45 5.70 6.51 -5.05
N PRO A 46 4.58 6.24 -4.35
CA PRO A 46 3.39 5.67 -4.98
C PRO A 46 2.73 6.70 -5.92
N LYS A 47 2.13 6.22 -7.01
CA LYS A 47 1.29 7.06 -7.89
C LYS A 47 -0.10 7.21 -7.30
N ALA A 48 -0.80 8.29 -7.64
CA ALA A 48 -2.16 8.57 -7.15
C ALA A 48 -3.14 7.39 -7.40
N ASP A 49 -3.11 6.77 -8.58
CA ASP A 49 -3.92 5.56 -8.89
C ASP A 49 -3.68 4.43 -7.88
N PHE A 50 -2.41 4.18 -7.53
CA PHE A 50 -2.05 3.13 -6.58
C PHE A 50 -2.60 3.44 -5.17
N ILE A 51 -2.47 4.69 -4.72
CA ILE A 51 -2.99 5.14 -3.43
C ILE A 51 -4.51 4.96 -3.38
N LEU A 52 -5.23 5.34 -4.43
CA LEU A 52 -6.69 5.22 -4.50
C LEU A 52 -7.16 3.76 -4.48
N LYS A 53 -6.44 2.87 -5.18
CA LYS A 53 -6.74 1.42 -5.15
C LYS A 53 -6.49 0.81 -3.79
N VAL A 54 -5.38 1.15 -3.15
CA VAL A 54 -5.07 0.72 -1.77
C VAL A 54 -6.15 1.21 -0.81
N ALA A 55 -6.48 2.50 -0.86
CA ALA A 55 -7.52 3.12 -0.03
C ALA A 55 -8.86 2.37 -0.17
N THR A 56 -9.30 2.18 -1.41
CA THR A 56 -10.55 1.45 -1.72
C THR A 56 -10.51 0.00 -1.23
N PHE A 57 -9.41 -0.72 -1.47
CA PHE A 57 -9.27 -2.13 -1.10
C PHE A 57 -9.27 -2.37 0.42
N PHE A 58 -8.59 -1.49 1.17
CA PHE A 58 -8.53 -1.59 2.63
C PHE A 58 -9.69 -0.89 3.34
N GLY A 59 -10.54 -0.15 2.61
CA GLY A 59 -11.67 0.58 3.20
C GLY A 59 -11.24 1.80 4.03
N VAL A 60 -10.09 2.40 3.68
CA VAL A 60 -9.54 3.60 4.33
C VAL A 60 -9.51 4.76 3.34
N SER A 61 -9.40 5.99 3.83
CA SER A 61 -9.23 7.15 2.96
C SER A 61 -7.78 7.28 2.47
N ALA A 62 -7.60 7.87 1.28
CA ALA A 62 -6.27 8.22 0.78
C ALA A 62 -5.53 9.19 1.71
N ASP A 63 -6.28 10.12 2.34
CA ASP A 63 -5.77 11.05 3.33
C ASP A 63 -5.21 10.33 4.56
N GLN A 64 -5.91 9.33 5.12
CA GLN A 64 -5.39 8.50 6.22
C GLN A 64 -4.07 7.78 5.89
N LEU A 65 -3.92 7.31 4.64
CA LEU A 65 -2.69 6.65 4.18
C LEU A 65 -1.54 7.64 3.99
N MET A 66 -1.84 8.90 3.67
CA MET A 66 -0.86 9.94 3.39
C MET A 66 -0.46 10.76 4.63
N ARG A 67 -1.36 10.88 5.60
CA ARG A 67 -1.15 11.62 6.83
C ARG A 67 -0.09 10.99 7.70
N ASP A 68 0.63 11.83 8.40
CA ASP A 68 1.80 11.46 9.21
C ASP A 68 1.43 11.28 10.70
N ASP A 69 0.15 11.47 11.04
CA ASP A 69 -0.37 11.77 12.37
C ASP A 69 -1.49 10.83 12.85
N LEU A 70 -1.86 9.82 12.04
CA LEU A 70 -2.89 8.84 12.39
C LEU A 70 -2.32 7.42 12.45
N GLU A 71 -2.34 6.83 13.64
CA GLU A 71 -2.23 5.38 13.83
C GLU A 71 -3.42 4.69 13.14
N VAL A 72 -3.16 3.57 12.47
CA VAL A 72 -4.16 2.78 11.73
C VAL A 72 -4.49 1.54 12.54
#